data_AF-A0A6C1ECT4-F1
#
_entry.id   AF-A0A6C1ECT4-F1
#
_cell.length_a   1.000
_cell.length_b   1.000
_cell.length_c   1.000
_cell.angle_alpha   90.00
_cell.angle_beta   90.00
_cell.angle_gamma   90.00
#
_symmetry.space_group_name_H-M   'P 1'
#
loop_
_entity.id
_entity.type
_entity.pdbx_description
1 polymer ?
#
loop_
_entity_poly.entity_id
_entity_poly.type
_entity_poly.pdbx_seq_one_letter_code
_entity_poly.pdbx_strand_id
1 'polypeptide(L)'
;MVAIIPHASFITTDLVRKTKGSQIPSKEGRKINMRTHEADLRENARELEWFYPNFVQIVILFGTFYYGIERLQPWSTDVTGTSYKKIFVNAFVVGLIMIGVVLIKYWQHGSRSIPKFDTVYSFYLPFMISLLFDTPSTTINTILILSVMNSYKWDVQFLVIFSQFSLIYFNFETGDRLEKIIGVIINSLLSSILKHIGQLKSLDNIDSNLFSILLTNILYVSEANSIHFRILKGIILALMTTISTNYILKKILHVKPFMQSILFAVGLPVLSKTFIHLEDGQDPLSWLVGYVVESTTRQKILFAWFSILLLSVPSILIEKDSLSLNTSRKVWHFIIFLLIVPSFQIDSNFVKIALSGTIPVFLSVEYIRFQNLPPLGSLIELQLRRFAMPETIVGP
;
A
#
# COMPACT_ATOMS: atom_id res chain seq x y z
N MET A 1 31.13 27.87 -20.51
CA MET A 1 31.30 28.03 -21.97
C MET A 1 30.30 27.10 -22.62
N VAL A 2 29.05 27.52 -22.84
CA VAL A 2 28.56 28.44 -23.88
C VAL A 2 28.77 27.89 -25.30
N ALA A 3 27.69 27.34 -25.84
CA ALA A 3 27.21 27.40 -27.22
C ALA A 3 25.77 26.82 -27.15
N ILE A 4 24.62 27.50 -27.24
CA ILE A 4 24.12 28.64 -28.06
C ILE A 4 24.55 28.48 -29.52
N ILE A 5 23.65 28.19 -30.48
CA ILE A 5 22.73 29.08 -31.25
C ILE A 5 22.20 28.18 -32.43
N PRO A 6 21.13 28.44 -33.24
CA PRO A 6 20.07 29.47 -33.20
C PRO A 6 18.62 28.96 -33.36
N HIS A 7 17.70 29.84 -32.94
CA HIS A 7 16.40 30.11 -33.56
C HIS A 7 16.51 30.34 -35.08
N ALA A 8 15.74 29.60 -35.88
CA ALA A 8 15.42 29.99 -37.26
C ALA A 8 13.92 30.34 -37.35
N SER A 9 13.63 31.63 -37.25
CA SER A 9 12.39 32.23 -37.73
C SER A 9 12.41 32.24 -39.25
N PHE A 10 11.47 31.55 -39.89
CA PHE A 10 11.17 31.80 -41.30
C PHE A 10 9.82 32.48 -41.41
N ILE A 11 9.91 33.81 -41.53
CA ILE A 11 8.91 34.66 -42.16
C ILE A 11 8.90 34.27 -43.64
N THR A 12 7.82 33.65 -44.12
CA THR A 12 7.55 33.52 -45.54
C THR A 12 6.57 34.60 -45.97
N THR A 13 7.16 35.57 -46.66
CA THR A 13 6.57 36.60 -47.51
C THR A 13 5.42 36.09 -48.39
N ASP A 14 4.36 36.88 -48.43
CA ASP A 14 3.28 36.84 -49.41
C ASP A 14 3.83 36.77 -50.84
N LEU A 15 3.48 35.71 -51.57
CA LEU A 15 3.56 35.68 -53.01
C LEU A 15 2.25 35.12 -53.58
N VAL A 16 1.46 36.07 -54.07
CA VAL A 16 0.28 35.86 -54.90
C VAL A 16 0.63 34.97 -56.08
N ARG A 17 0.05 33.77 -56.15
CA ARG A 17 -0.13 33.05 -57.41
C ARG A 17 -1.52 32.42 -57.48
N LYS A 18 -2.34 33.07 -58.31
CA LYS A 18 -3.70 32.71 -58.69
C LYS A 18 -3.65 31.55 -59.68
N THR A 19 -4.04 30.34 -59.29
CA THR A 19 -4.43 29.27 -60.23
C THR A 19 -5.46 28.31 -59.64
N LYS A 20 -6.67 28.42 -60.18
CA LYS A 20 -7.75 27.43 -60.36
C LYS A 20 -7.86 26.26 -59.36
N GLY A 21 -9.00 26.27 -58.65
CA GLY A 21 -9.85 25.08 -58.49
C GLY A 21 -9.39 24.04 -57.47
N SER A 22 -9.59 24.33 -56.19
CA SER A 22 -9.80 23.28 -55.18
C SER A 22 -10.61 23.87 -54.03
N GLN A 23 -11.69 23.19 -53.67
CA GLN A 23 -12.62 23.60 -52.62
C GLN A 23 -11.86 23.72 -51.29
N ILE A 24 -11.66 24.95 -50.83
CA ILE A 24 -11.15 25.24 -49.49
C ILE A 24 -12.30 24.89 -48.52
N PRO A 25 -12.14 23.92 -47.60
CA PRO A 25 -13.14 23.69 -46.57
C PRO A 25 -13.27 24.97 -45.75
N SER A 26 -14.49 25.39 -45.43
CA SER A 26 -14.76 26.64 -44.72
C SER A 26 -13.90 26.74 -43.46
N LYS A 27 -13.57 27.97 -43.03
CA LYS A 27 -12.81 28.23 -41.79
C LYS A 27 -13.42 27.51 -40.58
N GLU A 28 -14.74 27.31 -40.60
CA GLU A 28 -15.52 26.48 -39.67
C GLU A 28 -15.14 25.00 -39.77
N GLY A 29 -15.13 24.40 -40.97
CA GLY A 29 -14.75 23.01 -41.19
C GLY A 29 -13.30 22.69 -40.80
N ARG A 30 -12.37 23.64 -40.99
CA ARG A 30 -10.97 23.49 -40.54
C ARG A 30 -10.86 23.54 -39.00
N LYS A 31 -11.63 24.39 -38.33
CA LYS A 31 -11.71 24.42 -36.85
C LYS A 31 -12.37 23.17 -36.28
N ILE A 32 -13.40 22.63 -36.95
CA ILE A 32 -14.08 21.41 -36.54
C ILE A 32 -13.14 20.21 -36.66
N ASN A 33 -12.42 20.07 -37.78
CA ASN A 33 -11.43 18.99 -37.96
C ASN A 33 -10.24 19.08 -36.98
N MET A 34 -9.80 20.29 -36.60
CA MET A 34 -8.77 20.44 -35.57
C MET A 34 -9.28 20.03 -34.19
N ARG A 35 -10.52 20.39 -33.83
CA ARG A 35 -11.14 19.99 -32.55
C ARG A 35 -11.42 18.50 -32.47
N THR A 36 -11.86 17.86 -33.55
CA THR A 36 -12.08 16.41 -33.57
C THR A 36 -10.76 15.66 -33.48
N HIS A 37 -9.70 16.12 -34.16
CA HIS A 37 -8.37 15.52 -34.06
C HIS A 37 -7.73 15.72 -32.66
N GLU A 38 -7.92 16.88 -32.02
CA GLU A 38 -7.50 17.09 -30.62
C GLU A 38 -8.32 16.24 -29.64
N ALA A 39 -9.62 16.04 -29.90
CA ALA A 39 -10.47 15.16 -29.09
C ALA A 39 -10.03 13.70 -29.20
N ASP A 40 -9.77 13.21 -30.42
CA ASP A 40 -9.29 11.86 -30.70
C ASP A 40 -7.90 11.60 -30.10
N LEU A 41 -6.99 12.57 -30.17
CA LEU A 41 -5.68 12.48 -29.52
C LEU A 41 -5.79 12.45 -28.00
N ARG A 42 -6.71 13.23 -27.44
CA ARG A 42 -6.96 13.28 -25.98
C ARG A 42 -7.73 12.06 -25.49
N GLU A 43 -8.47 11.39 -26.36
CA GLU A 43 -9.15 10.13 -26.09
C GLU A 43 -8.16 8.96 -26.18
N ASN A 44 -7.37 8.86 -27.25
CA ASN A 44 -6.27 7.90 -27.36
C ASN A 44 -5.22 8.05 -26.25
N ALA A 45 -4.86 9.28 -25.86
CA ALA A 45 -3.94 9.50 -24.74
C ALA A 45 -4.55 9.04 -23.40
N ARG A 46 -5.87 9.19 -23.21
CA ARG A 46 -6.58 8.68 -22.03
C ARG A 46 -6.72 7.16 -22.05
N GLU A 47 -6.95 6.57 -23.21
CA GLU A 47 -6.96 5.11 -23.38
C GLU A 47 -5.57 4.53 -23.12
N LEU A 48 -4.51 5.17 -23.60
CA LEU A 48 -3.12 4.73 -23.36
C LEU A 48 -2.70 4.90 -21.89
N GLU A 49 -3.11 6.01 -21.24
CA GLU A 49 -2.92 6.22 -19.80
C GLU A 49 -3.70 5.23 -18.93
N TRP A 50 -4.84 4.73 -19.41
CA TRP A 50 -5.63 3.69 -18.73
C TRP A 50 -5.10 2.28 -19.01
N PHE A 51 -4.61 2.03 -20.22
CA PHE A 51 -4.10 0.73 -20.65
C PHE A 51 -2.75 0.39 -20.01
N TYR A 52 -1.83 1.36 -19.92
CA TYR A 52 -0.46 1.11 -19.44
C TYR A 52 -0.38 0.62 -17.97
N PRO A 53 -1.12 1.19 -17.00
CA PRO A 53 -1.18 0.65 -15.65
C PRO A 53 -1.71 -0.78 -15.67
N ASN A 54 -2.86 -1.03 -16.29
CA ASN A 54 -3.48 -2.36 -16.32
C ASN A 54 -2.57 -3.41 -16.99
N PHE A 55 -1.80 -3.04 -18.02
CA PHE A 55 -0.84 -3.93 -18.68
C PHE A 55 0.34 -4.31 -17.77
N VAL A 56 1.02 -3.34 -17.16
CA VAL A 56 2.13 -3.60 -16.22
C VAL A 56 1.66 -4.49 -15.07
N GLN A 57 0.45 -4.23 -14.59
CA GLN A 57 -0.19 -4.97 -13.52
C GLN A 57 -0.50 -6.43 -13.91
N ILE A 58 -1.00 -6.67 -15.12
CA ILE A 58 -1.19 -8.02 -15.67
C ILE A 58 0.14 -8.76 -15.80
N VAL A 59 1.20 -8.09 -16.27
CA VAL A 59 2.55 -8.70 -16.38
C VAL A 59 3.09 -9.09 -15.01
N ILE A 60 2.94 -8.24 -13.98
CA ILE A 60 3.34 -8.56 -12.61
C ILE A 60 2.58 -9.78 -12.10
N LEU A 61 1.24 -9.79 -12.23
CA LEU A 61 0.39 -10.92 -11.82
C LEU A 61 0.81 -12.22 -12.50
N PHE A 62 1.01 -12.19 -13.82
CA PHE A 62 1.37 -13.37 -14.59
C PHE A 62 2.79 -13.87 -14.27
N GLY A 63 3.76 -12.97 -14.11
CA GLY A 63 5.13 -13.32 -13.77
C GLY A 63 5.26 -13.89 -12.35
N THR A 64 4.53 -13.34 -11.39
CA THR A 64 4.54 -13.85 -10.01
C THR A 64 3.72 -15.15 -9.88
N PHE A 65 2.68 -15.34 -10.69
CA PHE A 65 1.97 -16.62 -10.82
C PHE A 65 2.86 -17.69 -11.48
N TYR A 66 3.58 -17.35 -12.56
CA TYR A 66 4.54 -18.23 -13.23
C TYR A 66 5.64 -18.68 -12.26
N TYR A 67 6.27 -17.74 -11.53
CA TYR A 67 7.27 -18.06 -10.52
C TYR A 67 6.71 -18.91 -9.38
N GLY A 68 5.44 -18.67 -8.99
CA GLY A 68 4.71 -19.50 -8.05
C GLY A 68 4.55 -20.94 -8.55
N ILE A 69 4.15 -21.14 -9.80
CA ILE A 69 4.01 -22.46 -10.42
C ILE A 69 5.37 -23.17 -10.53
N GLU A 70 6.41 -22.47 -10.98
CA GLU A 70 7.77 -23.03 -11.11
C GLU A 70 8.33 -23.47 -9.75
N ARG A 71 8.08 -22.68 -8.69
CA ARG A 71 8.44 -23.03 -7.31
C ARG A 71 7.65 -24.22 -6.77
N LEU A 72 6.41 -24.38 -7.21
CA LEU A 72 5.51 -25.49 -6.85
C LEU A 72 5.68 -26.72 -7.74
N GLN A 73 6.52 -26.66 -8.78
CA GLN A 73 6.66 -27.67 -9.81
C GLN A 73 7.21 -29.04 -9.37
N PRO A 74 7.89 -29.23 -8.22
CA PRO A 74 7.89 -30.54 -7.61
C PRO A 74 6.53 -30.74 -6.96
N TRP A 75 5.52 -31.12 -7.75
CA TRP A 75 4.31 -31.77 -7.24
C TRP A 75 4.77 -33.10 -6.65
N SER A 76 5.34 -33.05 -5.44
CA SER A 76 5.97 -34.20 -4.81
C SER A 76 4.90 -35.28 -4.68
N THR A 77 5.09 -36.34 -5.43
CA THR A 77 4.54 -37.67 -5.22
C THR A 77 5.07 -38.23 -3.90
N ASP A 78 4.85 -37.50 -2.82
CA ASP A 78 5.25 -37.87 -1.47
C ASP A 78 4.09 -37.61 -0.51
N VAL A 79 3.97 -38.52 0.44
CA VAL A 79 2.75 -38.97 1.14
C VAL A 79 2.18 -37.95 2.15
N THR A 80 2.45 -36.65 1.97
CA THR A 80 1.92 -35.53 2.78
C THR A 80 0.81 -34.76 2.05
N GLY A 81 -0.09 -35.49 1.39
CA GLY A 81 -1.11 -35.00 0.45
C GLY A 81 -2.26 -34.14 1.01
N THR A 82 -1.99 -33.22 1.94
CA THR A 82 -3.03 -32.36 2.54
C THR A 82 -2.77 -30.84 2.55
N SER A 83 -1.66 -30.30 2.05
CA SER A 83 -1.44 -28.84 2.17
C SER A 83 -1.85 -28.01 0.93
N TYR A 84 -1.24 -28.23 -0.24
CA TYR A 84 -1.47 -27.34 -1.40
C TYR A 84 -2.86 -27.47 -2.04
N LYS A 85 -3.38 -28.70 -2.20
CA LYS A 85 -4.73 -28.91 -2.77
C LYS A 85 -5.79 -28.20 -1.93
N LYS A 86 -5.69 -28.28 -0.60
CA LYS A 86 -6.60 -27.56 0.32
C LYS A 86 -6.44 -26.05 0.20
N ILE A 87 -5.21 -25.54 0.15
CA ILE A 87 -4.91 -24.11 -0.04
C ILE A 87 -5.54 -23.58 -1.34
N PHE A 88 -5.34 -24.25 -2.48
CA PHE A 88 -5.87 -23.82 -3.77
C PHE A 88 -7.40 -23.94 -3.84
N VAL A 89 -7.99 -25.00 -3.27
CA VAL A 89 -9.46 -25.11 -3.17
C VAL A 89 -10.02 -23.98 -2.31
N ASN A 90 -9.41 -23.66 -1.18
CA ASN A 90 -9.82 -22.55 -0.33
C ASN A 90 -9.71 -21.20 -1.06
N ALA A 91 -8.61 -20.97 -1.77
CA ALA A 91 -8.44 -19.77 -2.59
C ALA A 91 -9.48 -19.66 -3.71
N PHE A 92 -9.81 -20.77 -4.35
CA PHE A 92 -10.86 -20.83 -5.36
C PHE A 92 -12.24 -20.51 -4.76
N VAL A 93 -12.60 -21.11 -3.62
CA VAL A 93 -13.87 -20.84 -2.93
C VAL A 93 -13.98 -19.39 -2.49
N VAL A 94 -12.92 -18.82 -1.92
CA VAL A 94 -12.86 -17.38 -1.57
C VAL A 94 -13.03 -16.51 -2.82
N GLY A 95 -12.38 -16.85 -3.92
CA GLY A 95 -12.56 -16.17 -5.21
C GLY A 95 -14.00 -16.20 -5.71
N LEU A 96 -14.66 -17.35 -5.64
CA LEU A 96 -16.08 -17.49 -6.00
C LEU A 96 -16.99 -16.65 -5.09
N ILE A 97 -16.73 -16.61 -3.79
CA ILE A 97 -17.48 -15.76 -2.85
C ILE A 97 -17.32 -14.29 -3.23
N MET A 98 -16.10 -13.82 -3.51
CA MET A 98 -15.88 -12.44 -3.93
C MET A 98 -16.63 -12.11 -5.23
N ILE A 99 -16.55 -12.99 -6.24
CA ILE A 99 -17.27 -12.81 -7.51
C ILE A 99 -18.79 -12.78 -7.25
N GLY A 100 -19.31 -13.69 -6.43
CA GLY A 100 -20.72 -13.73 -6.06
C GLY A 100 -21.20 -12.43 -5.41
N VAL A 101 -20.46 -11.91 -4.44
CA VAL A 101 -20.78 -10.62 -3.80
C VAL A 101 -20.73 -9.46 -4.80
N VAL A 102 -19.78 -9.47 -5.73
CA VAL A 102 -19.69 -8.46 -6.81
C VAL A 102 -20.88 -8.54 -7.76
N LEU A 103 -21.32 -9.75 -8.13
CA LEU A 103 -22.47 -9.97 -9.00
C LEU A 103 -23.78 -9.52 -8.33
N ILE A 104 -23.97 -9.85 -7.05
CA ILE A 104 -25.12 -9.37 -6.26
C ILE A 104 -25.16 -7.83 -6.27
N LYS A 105 -24.00 -7.19 -6.11
CA LYS A 105 -23.89 -5.73 -6.11
C LYS A 105 -24.17 -5.13 -7.49
N TYR A 106 -23.64 -5.74 -8.55
CA TYR A 106 -23.90 -5.35 -9.93
C TYR A 106 -25.39 -5.40 -10.25
N TRP A 107 -26.08 -6.45 -9.80
CA TRP A 107 -27.52 -6.58 -9.95
C TRP A 107 -28.29 -5.48 -9.21
N GLN A 108 -27.85 -5.10 -8.01
CA GLN A 108 -28.55 -4.11 -7.18
C GLN A 108 -28.29 -2.65 -7.59
N HIS A 109 -27.10 -2.31 -8.11
CA HIS A 109 -26.68 -0.90 -8.30
C HIS A 109 -26.13 -0.58 -9.71
N GLY A 110 -26.16 -1.52 -10.65
CA GLY A 110 -25.72 -1.34 -12.03
C GLY A 110 -24.20 -1.20 -12.21
N SER A 111 -23.73 -0.88 -13.42
CA SER A 111 -22.30 -0.95 -13.79
C SER A 111 -21.36 -0.01 -13.02
N ARG A 112 -21.89 1.02 -12.35
CA ARG A 112 -21.08 1.93 -11.49
C ARG A 112 -20.57 1.25 -10.21
N SER A 113 -21.01 0.03 -9.91
CA SER A 113 -20.67 -0.67 -8.67
C SER A 113 -19.52 -1.68 -8.81
N ILE A 114 -18.95 -1.83 -10.01
CA ILE A 114 -17.86 -2.78 -10.28
C ILE A 114 -16.62 -2.39 -9.44
N PRO A 115 -15.95 -3.35 -8.78
CA PRO A 115 -14.76 -3.06 -8.01
C PRO A 115 -13.66 -2.46 -8.88
N LYS A 116 -12.85 -1.56 -8.30
CA LYS A 116 -11.62 -1.12 -8.94
C LYS A 116 -10.70 -2.33 -9.16
N PHE A 117 -9.90 -2.28 -10.23
CA PHE A 117 -8.89 -3.29 -10.51
C PHE A 117 -7.99 -3.56 -9.30
N ASP A 118 -7.76 -2.55 -8.46
CA ASP A 118 -6.99 -2.67 -7.22
C ASP A 118 -7.50 -3.76 -6.26
N THR A 119 -8.77 -4.15 -6.39
CA THR A 119 -9.37 -5.25 -5.62
C THR A 119 -8.65 -6.58 -5.90
N VAL A 120 -8.10 -6.77 -7.11
CA VAL A 120 -7.30 -7.94 -7.45
C VAL A 120 -6.06 -8.05 -6.55
N TYR A 121 -5.42 -6.93 -6.17
CA TYR A 121 -4.27 -6.94 -5.25
C TYR A 121 -4.62 -7.38 -3.85
N SER A 122 -5.81 -7.01 -3.37
CA SER A 122 -6.28 -7.42 -2.05
C SER A 122 -6.34 -8.94 -1.92
N PHE A 123 -6.60 -9.64 -3.03
CA PHE A 123 -6.55 -11.10 -3.07
C PHE A 123 -5.14 -11.62 -3.34
N TYR A 124 -4.53 -11.11 -4.40
CA TYR A 124 -3.28 -11.63 -4.93
C TYR A 124 -2.11 -11.54 -3.95
N LEU A 125 -1.93 -10.35 -3.34
CA LEU A 125 -0.75 -10.05 -2.55
C LEU A 125 -0.71 -10.85 -1.25
N PRO A 126 -1.77 -10.91 -0.42
CA PRO A 126 -1.78 -11.76 0.77
C PRO A 126 -1.67 -13.25 0.44
N PHE A 127 -2.33 -13.71 -0.63
CA PHE A 127 -2.28 -15.12 -1.03
C PHE A 127 -0.87 -15.54 -1.45
N MET A 128 -0.25 -14.81 -2.40
CA MET A 128 1.03 -15.20 -2.96
C MET A 128 2.19 -15.00 -2.00
N ILE A 129 2.18 -13.93 -1.19
CA ILE A 129 3.21 -13.74 -0.16
C ILE A 129 3.15 -14.87 0.85
N SER A 130 1.96 -15.25 1.31
CA SER A 130 1.82 -16.36 2.26
C SER A 130 2.22 -17.68 1.61
N LEU A 131 1.79 -17.95 0.38
CA LEU A 131 2.10 -19.20 -0.30
C LEU A 131 3.61 -19.42 -0.46
N LEU A 132 4.34 -18.35 -0.79
CA LEU A 132 5.78 -18.39 -1.04
C LEU A 132 6.65 -18.35 0.22
N PHE A 133 6.21 -17.65 1.28
CA PHE A 133 7.05 -17.37 2.45
C PHE A 133 6.52 -17.97 3.77
N ASP A 134 5.22 -18.26 3.89
CA ASP A 134 4.59 -18.82 5.10
C ASP A 134 3.38 -19.70 4.73
N THR A 135 3.67 -20.85 4.10
CA THR A 135 2.65 -21.77 3.58
C THR A 135 1.58 -22.16 4.61
N PRO A 136 1.90 -22.44 5.91
CA PRO A 136 0.90 -22.75 6.92
C PRO A 136 -0.17 -21.66 7.13
N SER A 137 0.24 -20.39 7.07
CA SER A 137 -0.66 -19.24 7.26
C SER A 137 -1.46 -18.86 6.01
N THR A 138 -1.19 -19.51 4.87
CA THR A 138 -1.83 -19.16 3.59
C THR A 138 -3.34 -19.35 3.62
N THR A 139 -3.83 -20.44 4.22
CA THR A 139 -5.26 -20.73 4.32
C THR A 139 -6.00 -19.65 5.11
N ILE A 140 -5.47 -19.26 6.28
CA ILE A 140 -6.10 -18.22 7.10
C ILE A 140 -6.02 -16.85 6.42
N ASN A 141 -4.87 -16.48 5.86
CA ASN A 141 -4.71 -15.22 5.14
C ASN A 141 -5.68 -15.09 3.96
N THR A 142 -5.93 -16.21 3.27
CA THR A 142 -6.91 -16.26 2.18
C THR A 142 -8.34 -16.00 2.67
N ILE A 143 -8.71 -16.52 3.84
CA ILE A 143 -10.02 -16.26 4.46
C ILE A 143 -10.15 -14.81 4.92
N LEU A 144 -9.07 -14.22 5.45
CA LEU A 144 -9.06 -12.83 5.92
C LEU A 144 -9.24 -11.81 4.77
N ILE A 145 -8.90 -12.16 3.52
CA ILE A 145 -9.13 -11.31 2.33
C ILE A 145 -10.60 -10.90 2.20
N LEU A 146 -11.54 -11.78 2.57
CA LEU A 146 -12.98 -11.49 2.49
C LEU A 146 -13.36 -10.23 3.27
N SER A 147 -12.57 -9.81 4.26
CA SER A 147 -12.77 -8.56 5.02
C SER A 147 -12.64 -7.28 4.17
N VAL A 148 -12.05 -7.31 2.97
CA VAL A 148 -12.17 -6.18 2.00
C VAL A 148 -13.63 -5.87 1.71
N MET A 149 -14.46 -6.91 1.64
CA MET A 149 -15.86 -6.80 1.31
C MET A 149 -16.72 -6.33 2.51
N ASN A 150 -16.14 -6.18 3.71
CA ASN A 150 -16.88 -5.64 4.86
C ASN A 150 -17.17 -4.13 4.74
N SER A 151 -16.61 -3.41 3.76
CA SER A 151 -16.93 -1.99 3.56
C SER A 151 -18.27 -1.72 2.90
N TYR A 152 -19.05 -2.76 2.57
CA TYR A 152 -20.37 -2.64 1.98
C TYR A 152 -21.47 -2.53 3.05
N LYS A 153 -22.74 -2.65 2.63
CA LYS A 153 -23.92 -2.60 3.51
C LYS A 153 -23.88 -3.71 4.56
N TRP A 154 -24.59 -3.50 5.67
CA TRP A 154 -24.72 -4.44 6.78
C TRP A 154 -25.06 -5.87 6.35
N ASP A 155 -25.97 -6.04 5.39
CA ASP A 155 -26.38 -7.37 4.89
C ASP A 155 -25.20 -8.16 4.27
N VAL A 156 -24.32 -7.45 3.55
CA VAL A 156 -23.12 -8.05 2.93
C VAL A 156 -22.07 -8.36 4.00
N GLN A 157 -21.95 -7.53 5.04
CA GLN A 157 -21.02 -7.77 6.14
C GLN A 157 -21.37 -9.07 6.89
N PHE A 158 -22.65 -9.30 7.17
CA PHE A 158 -23.10 -10.55 7.79
C PHE A 158 -22.78 -11.76 6.92
N LEU A 159 -23.05 -11.69 5.61
CA LEU A 159 -22.72 -12.76 4.67
C LEU A 159 -21.22 -13.06 4.65
N VAL A 160 -20.38 -12.03 4.65
CA VAL A 160 -18.92 -12.13 4.63
C VAL A 160 -18.41 -12.80 5.92
N ILE A 161 -18.85 -12.31 7.08
CA ILE A 161 -18.44 -12.86 8.38
C ILE A 161 -18.90 -14.33 8.52
N PHE A 162 -20.14 -14.63 8.11
CA PHE A 162 -20.65 -16.00 8.09
C PHE A 162 -19.85 -16.92 7.18
N SER A 163 -19.46 -16.43 6.00
CA SER A 163 -18.61 -17.16 5.05
C SER A 163 -17.22 -17.42 5.65
N GLN A 164 -16.63 -16.44 6.35
CA GLN A 164 -15.33 -16.60 7.02
C GLN A 164 -15.39 -17.69 8.11
N PHE A 165 -16.42 -17.69 8.94
CA PHE A 165 -16.60 -18.72 9.97
C PHE A 165 -16.85 -20.11 9.37
N SER A 166 -17.64 -20.19 8.30
CA SER A 166 -17.88 -21.43 7.57
C SER A 166 -16.57 -21.99 7.00
N LEU A 167 -15.77 -21.14 6.36
CA LEU A 167 -14.46 -21.55 5.82
C LEU A 167 -13.50 -22.03 6.91
N ILE A 168 -13.49 -21.39 8.09
CA ILE A 168 -12.68 -21.87 9.21
C ILE A 168 -13.14 -23.25 9.68
N TYR A 169 -14.46 -23.45 9.81
CA TYR A 169 -15.03 -24.72 10.24
C TYR A 169 -14.63 -25.89 9.32
N PHE A 170 -14.64 -25.66 8.00
CA PHE A 170 -14.29 -26.69 7.00
C PHE A 170 -12.79 -26.89 6.80
N ASN A 171 -11.96 -25.85 6.99
CA ASN A 171 -10.52 -25.94 6.71
C ASN A 171 -9.67 -26.37 7.91
N PHE A 172 -10.12 -26.13 9.15
CA PHE A 172 -9.32 -26.35 10.36
C PHE A 172 -9.93 -27.38 11.32
N GLU A 173 -9.05 -28.09 12.03
CA GLU A 173 -9.42 -29.06 13.06
C GLU A 173 -9.91 -28.39 14.34
N THR A 174 -10.67 -29.12 15.17
CA THR A 174 -11.36 -28.56 16.35
C THR A 174 -10.43 -27.82 17.31
N GLY A 175 -9.17 -28.25 17.46
CA GLY A 175 -8.17 -27.59 18.31
C GLY A 175 -7.81 -26.18 17.85
N ASP A 176 -7.61 -25.99 16.54
CA ASP A 176 -7.11 -24.73 15.98
C ASP A 176 -8.23 -23.74 15.63
N ARG A 177 -9.49 -24.21 15.56
CA ARG A 177 -10.64 -23.37 15.17
C ARG A 177 -10.81 -22.13 16.03
N LEU A 178 -10.68 -22.27 17.35
CA LEU A 178 -10.83 -21.13 18.27
C LEU A 178 -9.76 -20.09 18.02
N GLU A 179 -8.52 -20.52 17.83
CA GLU A 179 -7.41 -19.64 17.54
C GLU A 179 -7.68 -18.85 16.24
N LYS A 180 -8.11 -19.53 15.16
CA LYS A 180 -8.37 -18.86 13.88
C LYS A 180 -9.62 -17.98 13.89
N ILE A 181 -10.65 -18.33 14.66
CA ILE A 181 -11.83 -17.48 14.91
C ILE A 181 -11.41 -16.16 15.58
N ILE A 182 -10.56 -16.23 16.61
CA ILE A 182 -10.02 -15.04 17.26
C ILE A 182 -9.22 -14.20 16.26
N GLY A 183 -8.44 -14.84 15.38
CA GLY A 183 -7.73 -14.16 14.29
C GLY A 183 -8.64 -13.35 13.34
N VAL A 184 -9.82 -13.88 12.98
CA VAL A 184 -10.82 -13.15 12.18
C VAL A 184 -11.38 -11.94 12.93
N ILE A 185 -11.67 -12.11 14.22
CA ILE A 185 -12.17 -11.02 15.08
C ILE A 185 -11.12 -9.90 15.16
N ILE A 186 -9.86 -10.24 15.43
CA ILE A 186 -8.74 -9.30 15.48
C ILE A 186 -8.60 -8.56 14.14
N ASN A 187 -8.60 -9.28 13.01
CA ASN A 187 -8.49 -8.67 11.68
C ASN A 187 -9.64 -7.69 11.39
N SER A 188 -10.87 -8.06 11.74
CA SER A 188 -12.05 -7.21 11.55
C SER A 188 -11.97 -5.93 12.39
N LEU A 189 -11.55 -6.05 13.66
CA LEU A 189 -11.33 -4.90 14.55
C LEU A 189 -10.23 -3.97 14.02
N LEU A 190 -9.07 -4.53 13.62
CA LEU A 190 -7.97 -3.75 13.06
C LEU A 190 -8.37 -3.05 11.76
N SER A 191 -9.08 -3.74 10.86
CA SER A 191 -9.60 -3.15 9.62
C SER A 191 -10.54 -1.97 9.90
N SER A 192 -11.44 -2.10 10.89
CA SER A 192 -12.35 -1.02 11.29
C SER A 192 -11.61 0.17 11.88
N ILE A 193 -10.62 -0.07 12.76
CA ILE A 193 -9.78 0.97 13.35
C ILE A 193 -8.99 1.71 12.27
N LEU A 194 -8.35 0.98 11.35
CA LEU A 194 -7.57 1.59 10.26
C LEU A 194 -8.44 2.42 9.32
N LYS A 195 -9.64 1.95 8.97
CA LYS A 195 -10.60 2.74 8.17
C LYS A 195 -11.02 4.02 8.89
N HIS A 196 -11.24 3.94 10.20
CA HIS A 196 -11.61 5.09 11.01
C HIS A 196 -10.47 6.12 11.09
N ILE A 197 -9.24 5.68 11.37
CA ILE A 197 -8.05 6.54 11.44
C ILE A 197 -7.73 7.13 10.04
N GLY A 198 -7.77 6.30 9.01
CA GLY A 198 -7.50 6.67 7.62
C GLY A 198 -8.51 7.65 7.02
N GLN A 199 -9.72 7.72 7.59
CA GLN A 199 -10.87 8.50 7.07
C GLN A 199 -11.16 8.24 5.58
N LEU A 200 -10.71 7.10 5.02
CA LEU A 200 -10.71 6.79 3.59
C LEU A 200 -10.04 7.85 2.70
N LYS A 201 -9.18 8.70 3.27
CA LYS A 201 -8.43 9.76 2.57
C LYS A 201 -6.98 9.37 2.31
N SER A 202 -6.31 8.87 3.35
CA SER A 202 -4.90 8.43 3.30
C SER A 202 -4.76 6.93 3.06
N LEU A 203 -5.71 6.15 3.58
CA LEU A 203 -5.80 4.70 3.42
C LEU A 203 -7.15 4.38 2.81
N ASP A 204 -7.16 3.76 1.64
CA ASP A 204 -8.41 3.29 1.07
C ASP A 204 -8.88 1.99 1.76
N ASN A 205 -10.01 1.44 1.30
CA ASN A 205 -10.56 0.20 1.85
C ASN A 205 -9.64 -1.01 1.61
N ILE A 206 -8.94 -1.05 0.49
CA ILE A 206 -8.05 -2.13 0.10
C ILE A 206 -6.78 -2.06 0.95
N ASP A 207 -6.18 -0.89 1.06
CA ASP A 207 -5.00 -0.61 1.89
C ASP A 207 -5.28 -0.99 3.35
N SER A 208 -6.43 -0.55 3.88
CA SER A 208 -6.84 -0.84 5.26
C SER A 208 -6.96 -2.34 5.51
N ASN A 209 -7.40 -3.13 4.52
CA ASN A 209 -7.49 -4.58 4.64
C ASN A 209 -6.12 -5.26 4.52
N LEU A 210 -5.26 -4.79 3.60
CA LEU A 210 -3.89 -5.31 3.47
C LEU A 210 -3.10 -5.09 4.76
N PHE A 211 -3.19 -3.88 5.33
CA PHE A 211 -2.57 -3.57 6.62
C PHE A 211 -3.19 -4.35 7.78
N SER A 212 -4.51 -4.60 7.78
CA SER A 212 -5.13 -5.40 8.84
C SER A 212 -4.66 -6.85 8.81
N ILE A 213 -4.57 -7.47 7.62
CA ILE A 213 -4.03 -8.84 7.47
C ILE A 213 -2.58 -8.89 7.95
N LEU A 214 -1.77 -7.92 7.54
CA LEU A 214 -0.37 -7.81 7.96
C LEU A 214 -0.24 -7.70 9.48
N LEU A 215 -1.02 -6.82 10.11
CA LEU A 215 -1.01 -6.63 11.57
C LEU A 215 -1.51 -7.86 12.31
N THR A 216 -2.56 -8.53 11.82
CA THR A 216 -3.05 -9.79 12.40
C THR A 216 -1.98 -10.87 12.32
N ASN A 217 -1.21 -10.93 11.23
CA ASN A 217 -0.10 -11.88 11.12
C ASN A 217 1.02 -11.59 12.10
N ILE A 218 1.42 -10.33 12.24
CA ILE A 218 2.50 -9.93 13.16
C ILE A 218 2.10 -10.14 14.62
N LEU A 219 0.88 -9.75 14.99
CA LEU A 219 0.43 -9.75 16.38
C LEU A 219 -0.01 -11.13 16.87
N TYR A 220 -0.62 -11.92 15.98
CA TYR A 220 -1.37 -13.10 16.41
C TYR A 220 -1.00 -14.39 15.65
N VAL A 221 -0.98 -14.39 14.32
CA VAL A 221 -0.85 -15.66 13.56
C VAL A 221 0.59 -16.19 13.48
N SER A 222 1.60 -15.30 13.41
CA SER A 222 2.99 -15.72 13.20
C SER A 222 3.78 -15.82 14.51
N GLU A 223 4.45 -16.96 14.68
CA GLU A 223 5.37 -17.27 15.78
C GLU A 223 6.85 -17.14 15.37
N ALA A 224 7.15 -16.37 14.32
CA ALA A 224 8.51 -16.27 13.82
C ALA A 224 9.48 -15.72 14.88
N ASN A 225 10.55 -16.47 15.15
CA ASN A 225 11.54 -16.10 16.17
C ASN A 225 12.73 -15.28 15.65
N SER A 226 12.71 -14.83 14.40
CA SER A 226 13.78 -14.02 13.83
C SER A 226 13.90 -12.66 14.53
N ILE A 227 15.12 -12.12 14.65
CA ILE A 227 15.37 -10.85 15.33
C ILE A 227 14.58 -9.69 14.71
N HIS A 228 14.51 -9.64 13.38
CA HIS A 228 13.77 -8.63 12.61
C HIS A 228 12.28 -8.64 12.94
N PHE A 229 11.71 -9.85 13.12
CA PHE A 229 10.31 -10.03 13.47
C PHE A 229 10.05 -9.70 14.95
N ARG A 230 10.95 -10.05 15.87
CA ARG A 230 10.84 -9.64 17.28
C ARG A 230 10.82 -8.12 17.42
N ILE A 231 11.69 -7.42 16.68
CA ILE A 231 11.73 -5.96 16.61
C ILE A 231 10.41 -5.43 16.04
N LEU A 232 9.95 -5.95 14.89
CA LEU A 232 8.69 -5.53 14.27
C LEU A 232 7.50 -5.68 15.24
N LYS A 233 7.33 -6.88 15.80
CA LYS A 233 6.24 -7.23 16.71
C LYS A 233 6.29 -6.36 17.97
N GLY A 234 7.47 -6.18 18.56
CA GLY A 234 7.66 -5.36 19.75
C GLY A 234 7.32 -3.89 19.53
N ILE A 235 7.77 -3.29 18.41
CA ILE A 235 7.47 -1.88 18.10
C ILE A 235 5.97 -1.70 17.78
N ILE A 236 5.35 -2.61 17.02
CA ILE A 236 3.91 -2.54 16.73
C ILE A 236 3.10 -2.66 18.02
N LEU A 237 3.47 -3.57 18.92
CA LEU A 237 2.80 -3.72 20.21
C LEU A 237 2.94 -2.44 21.06
N ALA A 238 4.15 -1.88 21.14
CA ALA A 238 4.41 -0.60 21.80
C ALA A 238 3.57 0.54 21.23
N LEU A 239 3.48 0.62 19.89
CA LEU A 239 2.68 1.63 19.20
C LEU A 239 1.19 1.48 19.50
N MET A 240 0.64 0.26 19.40
CA MET A 240 -0.77 0.00 19.68
C MET A 240 -1.12 0.31 21.14
N THR A 241 -0.26 -0.06 22.10
CA THR A 241 -0.44 0.29 23.51
C THR A 241 -0.37 1.81 23.72
N THR A 242 0.58 2.51 23.09
CA THR A 242 0.71 3.98 23.21
C THR A 242 -0.55 4.67 22.68
N ILE A 243 -1.02 4.28 21.49
CA ILE A 243 -2.22 4.83 20.85
C ILE A 243 -3.45 4.56 21.74
N SER A 244 -3.58 3.33 22.26
CA SER A 244 -4.71 2.94 23.12
C SER A 244 -4.73 3.76 24.41
N THR A 245 -3.60 3.90 25.08
CA THR A 245 -3.47 4.73 26.29
C THR A 245 -3.81 6.19 26.00
N ASN A 246 -3.27 6.77 24.94
CA ASN A 246 -3.60 8.13 24.54
C ASN A 246 -5.10 8.31 24.25
N TYR A 247 -5.73 7.35 23.58
CA TYR A 247 -7.16 7.39 23.29
C TYR A 247 -8.01 7.34 24.57
N ILE A 248 -7.66 6.46 25.50
CA ILE A 248 -8.34 6.35 26.80
C ILE A 248 -8.19 7.65 27.60
N LEU A 249 -6.97 8.21 27.68
CA LEU A 249 -6.71 9.47 28.39
C LEU A 249 -7.46 10.64 27.76
N LYS A 250 -7.56 10.69 26.42
CA LYS A 250 -8.38 11.69 25.73
C LYS A 250 -9.85 11.56 26.08
N LYS A 251 -10.38 10.33 26.09
CA LYS A 251 -11.80 10.07 26.28
C LYS A 251 -12.26 10.22 27.74
N ILE A 252 -11.44 9.80 28.70
CA ILE A 252 -11.78 9.80 30.13
C ILE A 252 -11.35 11.11 30.79
N LEU A 253 -10.11 11.56 30.53
CA LEU A 253 -9.49 12.68 31.25
C LEU A 253 -9.42 13.96 30.41
N HIS A 254 -9.95 13.97 29.18
CA HIS A 254 -9.98 15.14 28.29
C HIS A 254 -8.61 15.85 28.14
N VAL A 255 -7.54 15.06 28.13
CA VAL A 255 -6.15 15.57 28.05
C VAL A 255 -5.94 16.38 26.77
N LYS A 256 -5.27 17.55 26.89
CA LYS A 256 -5.00 18.44 25.75
C LYS A 256 -4.11 17.75 24.68
N PRO A 257 -4.29 18.08 23.38
CA PRO A 257 -3.50 17.46 22.29
C PRO A 257 -1.98 17.60 22.43
N PHE A 258 -1.48 18.69 23.01
CA PHE A 258 -0.05 18.87 23.27
C PHE A 258 0.51 17.82 24.23
N MET A 259 -0.22 17.51 25.30
CA MET A 259 0.19 16.46 26.25
C MET A 259 0.11 15.07 25.61
N GLN A 260 -0.85 14.82 24.71
CA GLN A 260 -0.92 13.57 23.94
C GLN A 260 0.29 13.40 23.01
N SER A 261 0.79 14.48 22.42
CA SER A 261 2.00 14.47 21.61
C SER A 261 3.24 14.11 22.44
N ILE A 262 3.39 14.72 23.62
CA ILE A 262 4.47 14.38 24.56
C ILE A 262 4.36 12.92 25.00
N LEU A 263 3.17 12.47 25.38
CA LEU A 263 2.95 11.10 25.81
C LEU A 263 3.20 10.10 24.68
N PHE A 264 2.90 10.46 23.43
CA PHE A 264 3.24 9.65 22.27
C PHE A 264 4.76 9.58 22.06
N ALA A 265 5.43 10.74 22.06
CA ALA A 265 6.86 10.85 21.81
C ALA A 265 7.72 10.16 22.88
N VAL A 266 7.27 10.18 24.15
CA VAL A 266 7.96 9.52 25.27
C VAL A 266 7.49 8.08 25.46
N GLY A 267 6.18 7.84 25.33
CA GLY A 267 5.58 6.54 25.57
C GLY A 267 6.03 5.47 24.58
N LEU A 268 6.20 5.82 23.31
CA LEU A 268 6.62 4.86 22.30
C LEU A 268 8.05 4.31 22.55
N PRO A 269 9.10 5.14 22.77
CA PRO A 269 10.42 4.63 23.15
C PRO A 269 10.41 3.81 24.45
N VAL A 270 9.71 4.28 25.49
CA VAL A 270 9.64 3.57 26.78
C VAL A 270 9.00 2.19 26.62
N LEU A 271 7.85 2.11 25.94
CA LEU A 271 7.18 0.84 25.71
C LEU A 271 7.95 -0.07 24.75
N SER A 272 8.68 0.49 23.79
CA SER A 272 9.54 -0.29 22.89
C SER A 272 10.63 -1.05 23.66
N LYS A 273 11.20 -0.44 24.71
CA LYS A 273 12.16 -1.09 25.61
C LYS A 273 11.53 -2.27 26.37
N THR A 274 10.26 -2.18 26.73
CA THR A 274 9.55 -3.23 27.44
C THR A 274 9.14 -4.38 26.53
N PHE A 275 8.69 -4.10 25.30
CA PHE A 275 8.14 -5.13 24.41
C PHE A 275 9.18 -5.81 23.52
N ILE A 276 10.29 -5.14 23.20
CA ILE A 276 11.36 -5.72 22.38
C ILE A 276 12.33 -6.46 23.30
N HIS A 277 12.25 -7.78 23.28
CA HIS A 277 13.17 -8.65 24.03
C HIS A 277 14.34 -9.06 23.12
N LEU A 278 15.51 -8.48 23.37
CA LEU A 278 16.78 -8.86 22.74
C LEU A 278 17.53 -9.83 23.66
N GLU A 279 18.29 -10.76 23.07
CA GLU A 279 18.94 -11.86 23.79
C GLU A 279 19.92 -11.38 24.88
N ASP A 280 20.54 -10.22 24.67
CA ASP A 280 21.51 -9.64 25.60
C ASP A 280 20.90 -8.66 26.62
N GLY A 281 19.57 -8.51 26.65
CA GLY A 281 18.90 -7.54 27.53
C GLY A 281 19.26 -6.07 27.27
N GLN A 282 19.95 -5.79 26.16
CA GLN A 282 20.34 -4.44 25.77
C GLN A 282 19.14 -3.59 25.36
N ASP A 283 19.27 -2.28 25.57
CA ASP A 283 18.28 -1.31 25.11
C ASP A 283 18.15 -1.38 23.56
N PRO A 284 16.93 -1.51 23.00
CA PRO A 284 16.75 -1.71 21.56
C PRO A 284 17.38 -0.63 20.68
N LEU A 285 17.35 0.62 21.13
CA LEU A 285 17.98 1.75 20.44
C LEU A 285 19.51 1.64 20.46
N SER A 286 20.09 1.32 21.61
CA SER A 286 21.53 1.13 21.77
C SER A 286 22.02 -0.04 20.93
N TRP A 287 21.27 -1.13 20.93
CA TRP A 287 21.53 -2.29 20.07
C TRP A 287 21.50 -1.92 18.59
N LEU A 288 20.49 -1.16 18.14
CA LEU A 288 20.38 -0.74 16.74
C LEU A 288 21.55 0.15 16.32
N VAL A 289 21.94 1.11 17.17
CA VAL A 289 23.10 1.98 16.91
C VAL A 289 24.38 1.14 16.84
N GLY A 290 24.61 0.24 17.80
CA GLY A 290 25.75 -0.69 17.78
C GLY A 290 25.77 -1.54 16.51
N TYR A 291 24.62 -2.12 16.14
CA TYR A 291 24.46 -2.94 14.95
C TYR A 291 24.81 -2.19 13.65
N VAL A 292 24.45 -0.90 13.55
CA VAL A 292 24.80 -0.08 12.38
C VAL A 292 26.29 0.28 12.38
N VAL A 293 26.83 0.68 13.53
CA VAL A 293 28.22 1.16 13.64
C VAL A 293 29.24 0.02 13.47
N GLU A 294 28.90 -1.21 13.85
CA GLU A 294 29.77 -2.38 13.73
C GLU A 294 30.20 -2.66 12.27
N SER A 295 29.37 -2.31 11.28
CA SER A 295 29.63 -2.62 9.86
C SER A 295 29.77 -1.36 9.01
N THR A 296 30.95 -1.16 8.43
CA THR A 296 31.20 -0.10 7.46
C THR A 296 30.28 -0.19 6.24
N THR A 297 29.84 -1.40 5.86
CA THR A 297 28.87 -1.62 4.79
C THR A 297 27.51 -1.06 5.15
N ARG A 298 27.01 -1.31 6.37
CA ARG A 298 25.71 -0.78 6.84
C ARG A 298 25.73 0.74 6.93
N GLN A 299 26.84 1.32 7.40
CA GLN A 299 27.04 2.77 7.41
C GLN A 299 26.99 3.36 6.00
N LYS A 300 27.67 2.74 5.01
CA LYS A 300 27.64 3.17 3.61
C LYS A 300 26.22 3.10 3.02
N ILE A 301 25.48 2.03 3.30
CA ILE A 301 24.08 1.90 2.87
C ILE A 301 23.24 3.02 3.47
N LEU A 302 23.34 3.26 4.78
CA LEU A 302 22.58 4.31 5.47
C LEU A 302 22.93 5.70 4.93
N PHE A 303 24.21 5.98 4.69
CA PHE A 303 24.67 7.22 4.10
C PHE A 303 24.14 7.42 2.67
N ALA A 304 24.14 6.36 1.85
CA ALA A 304 23.58 6.41 0.51
C ALA A 304 22.07 6.67 0.53
N TRP A 305 21.33 5.96 1.41
CA TRP A 305 19.91 6.20 1.62
C TRP A 305 19.61 7.63 2.03
N PHE A 306 20.33 8.14 3.02
CA PHE A 306 20.19 9.51 3.49
C PHE A 306 20.48 10.52 2.38
N SER A 307 21.55 10.32 1.60
CA SER A 307 21.93 11.20 0.48
C SER A 307 20.86 11.22 -0.61
N ILE A 308 20.34 10.06 -1.01
CA ILE A 308 19.28 9.95 -2.02
C ILE A 308 18.01 10.62 -1.53
N LEU A 309 17.59 10.37 -0.29
CA LEU A 309 16.39 11.00 0.28
C LEU A 309 16.55 12.52 0.41
N LEU A 310 17.70 12.99 0.88
CA LEU A 310 18.01 14.41 1.04
C LEU A 310 18.00 15.17 -0.29
N LEU A 311 18.40 14.52 -1.40
CA LEU A 311 18.34 15.11 -2.74
C LEU A 311 16.94 14.99 -3.34
N SER A 312 16.30 13.83 -3.19
CA SER A 312 15.04 13.54 -3.89
C SER A 312 13.83 14.23 -3.27
N VAL A 313 13.74 14.28 -1.93
CA VAL A 313 12.59 14.89 -1.23
C VAL A 313 12.43 16.37 -1.61
N PRO A 314 13.47 17.24 -1.51
CA PRO A 314 13.32 18.64 -1.88
C PRO A 314 13.07 18.82 -3.37
N SER A 315 13.72 18.04 -4.23
CA SER A 315 13.53 18.12 -5.69
C SER A 315 12.06 17.90 -6.07
N ILE A 316 11.42 16.88 -5.51
CA ILE A 316 10.01 16.58 -5.78
C ILE A 316 9.08 17.65 -5.18
N LEU A 317 9.44 18.24 -4.03
CA LEU A 317 8.63 19.29 -3.41
C LEU A 317 8.70 20.63 -4.17
N ILE A 318 9.84 20.93 -4.80
CA ILE A 318 10.03 22.14 -5.62
C ILE A 318 9.30 22.00 -6.96
N GLU A 319 9.42 20.85 -7.62
CA GLU A 319 8.85 20.62 -8.96
C GLU A 319 7.36 20.25 -8.93
N LYS A 320 6.70 20.29 -7.76
CA LYS A 320 5.34 19.77 -7.58
C LYS A 320 4.31 20.40 -8.53
N ASP A 321 4.46 21.68 -8.87
CA ASP A 321 3.51 22.42 -9.71
C ASP A 321 3.67 22.06 -11.21
N SER A 322 4.80 21.44 -11.57
CA SER A 322 5.11 21.00 -12.94
C SER A 322 4.87 19.50 -13.17
N LEU A 323 4.87 18.71 -12.11
CA LEU A 323 4.74 17.26 -12.17
C LEU A 323 3.30 16.83 -11.91
N SER A 324 2.71 16.09 -12.85
CA SER A 324 1.43 15.43 -12.61
C SER A 324 1.56 14.44 -11.44
N LEU A 325 0.48 14.27 -10.66
CA LEU A 325 0.43 13.34 -9.52
C LEU A 325 0.87 11.92 -9.89
N ASN A 326 0.53 11.48 -11.11
CA ASN A 326 0.91 10.16 -11.61
C ASN A 326 2.44 10.05 -11.81
N THR A 327 3.08 11.09 -12.34
CA THR A 327 4.54 11.11 -12.52
C THR A 327 5.25 11.18 -11.18
N SER A 328 4.81 12.02 -10.24
CA SER A 328 5.37 12.08 -8.89
C SER A 328 5.31 10.72 -8.19
N ARG A 329 4.18 10.01 -8.31
CA ARG A 329 4.03 8.65 -7.76
C ARG A 329 5.03 7.68 -8.39
N LYS A 330 5.18 7.67 -9.71
CA LYS A 330 6.13 6.77 -10.40
C LYS A 330 7.58 7.04 -9.98
N VAL A 331 7.97 8.31 -9.87
CA VAL A 331 9.29 8.73 -9.41
C VAL A 331 9.54 8.22 -7.99
N TRP A 332 8.57 8.38 -7.08
CA TRP A 332 8.67 7.86 -5.71
C TRP A 332 8.86 6.34 -5.66
N HIS A 333 8.11 5.59 -6.46
CA HIS A 333 8.24 4.14 -6.51
C HIS A 333 9.63 3.72 -7.04
N PHE A 334 10.16 4.44 -8.03
CA PHE A 334 11.49 4.19 -8.56
C PHE A 334 12.60 4.50 -7.54
N ILE A 335 12.47 5.60 -6.79
CA ILE A 335 13.39 5.93 -5.70
C ILE A 335 13.36 4.82 -4.63
N ILE A 336 12.18 4.38 -4.20
CA ILE A 336 12.05 3.29 -3.23
C ILE A 336 12.70 2.01 -3.75
N PHE A 337 12.49 1.66 -5.03
CA PHE A 337 13.12 0.51 -5.65
C PHE A 337 14.64 0.61 -5.65
N LEU A 338 15.18 1.78 -6.01
CA LEU A 338 16.62 2.06 -6.00
C LEU A 338 17.21 2.02 -4.59
N LEU A 339 16.46 2.40 -3.56
CA LEU A 339 16.89 2.30 -2.18
C LEU A 339 16.91 0.85 -1.68
N ILE A 340 15.90 0.05 -2.04
CA ILE A 340 15.71 -1.29 -1.45
C ILE A 340 16.54 -2.35 -2.18
N VAL A 341 16.43 -2.45 -3.51
CA VAL A 341 16.97 -3.59 -4.27
C VAL A 341 18.49 -3.78 -4.13
N PRO A 342 19.34 -2.77 -4.41
CA PRO A 342 20.79 -2.95 -4.28
C PRO A 342 21.19 -3.21 -2.83
N SER A 343 20.59 -2.51 -1.87
CA SER A 343 20.87 -2.71 -0.45
C SER A 343 20.47 -4.12 0.03
N PHE A 344 19.39 -4.68 -0.52
CA PHE A 344 18.94 -6.02 -0.18
C PHE A 344 19.89 -7.11 -0.69
N GLN A 345 20.54 -6.88 -1.84
CA GLN A 345 21.58 -7.76 -2.36
C GLN A 345 22.87 -7.68 -1.54
N ILE A 346 23.19 -6.52 -0.94
CA ILE A 346 24.40 -6.31 -0.15
C ILE A 346 24.24 -6.82 1.29
N ASP A 347 23.18 -6.40 1.99
CA ASP A 347 22.87 -6.82 3.37
C ASP A 347 21.35 -6.94 3.57
N SER A 348 20.81 -8.12 3.24
CA SER A 348 19.38 -8.43 3.38
C SER A 348 18.87 -8.29 4.82
N ASN A 349 19.70 -8.58 5.82
CA ASN A 349 19.29 -8.52 7.23
C ASN A 349 19.10 -7.07 7.67
N PHE A 350 20.03 -6.18 7.31
CA PHE A 350 19.89 -4.76 7.61
C PHE A 350 18.65 -4.15 6.94
N VAL A 351 18.36 -4.51 5.69
CA VAL A 351 17.15 -4.03 5.01
C VAL A 351 15.87 -4.54 5.68
N LYS A 352 15.84 -5.80 6.15
CA LYS A 352 14.69 -6.32 6.91
C LYS A 352 14.43 -5.55 8.20
N ILE A 353 15.48 -5.13 8.92
CA ILE A 353 15.36 -4.28 10.12
C ILE A 353 14.85 -2.88 9.74
N ALA A 354 15.35 -2.29 8.65
CA ALA A 354 14.87 -0.98 8.21
C ALA A 354 13.38 -1.02 7.80
N LEU A 355 12.97 -2.07 7.09
CA LEU A 355 11.58 -2.30 6.71
C LEU A 355 10.68 -2.54 7.92
N SER A 356 11.17 -3.24 8.95
CA SER A 356 10.39 -3.44 10.18
C SER A 356 10.14 -2.14 10.95
N GLY A 357 11.02 -1.15 10.86
CA GLY A 357 10.79 0.19 11.38
C GLY A 357 9.84 1.05 10.53
N THR A 358 9.74 0.78 9.22
CA THR A 358 8.94 1.60 8.30
C THR A 358 7.44 1.51 8.55
N ILE A 359 6.92 0.31 8.85
CA ILE A 359 5.49 0.10 9.12
C ILE A 359 5.03 0.87 10.37
N PRO A 360 5.69 0.76 11.54
CA PRO A 360 5.37 1.58 12.71
C PRO A 360 5.48 3.08 12.47
N VAL A 361 6.49 3.53 11.71
CA VAL A 361 6.64 4.97 11.37
C VAL A 361 5.45 5.45 10.54
N PHE A 362 5.03 4.69 9.53
CA PHE A 362 3.85 5.00 8.74
C PHE A 362 2.58 5.10 9.60
N LEU A 363 2.33 4.11 10.45
CA LEU A 363 1.18 4.11 11.37
C LEU A 363 1.26 5.27 12.39
N SER A 364 2.46 5.65 12.83
CA SER A 364 2.68 6.78 13.73
C SER A 364 2.34 8.12 13.06
N VAL A 365 2.78 8.33 11.82
CA VAL A 365 2.45 9.52 11.02
C VAL A 365 0.95 9.62 10.81
N GLU A 366 0.31 8.49 10.50
CA GLU A 366 -1.14 8.41 10.28
C GLU A 366 -1.93 8.70 11.56
N TYR A 367 -1.46 8.22 12.71
CA TYR A 367 -2.02 8.57 14.01
C TYR A 367 -1.87 10.06 14.37
N ILE A 368 -0.68 10.63 14.16
CA ILE A 368 -0.40 12.07 14.40
C ILE A 368 -1.32 12.95 13.54
N ARG A 369 -1.50 12.57 12.26
CA ARG A 369 -2.43 13.22 11.33
C ARG A 369 -3.87 13.12 11.83
N PHE A 370 -4.32 11.92 12.18
CA PHE A 370 -5.71 11.69 12.60
C PHE A 370 -6.08 12.47 13.87
N GLN A 371 -5.18 12.54 14.85
CA GLN A 371 -5.39 13.28 16.10
C GLN A 371 -5.03 14.76 16.00
N ASN A 372 -4.45 15.21 14.88
CA ASN A 372 -3.90 16.56 14.70
C ASN A 372 -2.97 16.97 15.84
N LEU A 373 -2.03 16.08 16.21
CA LEU A 373 -1.11 16.32 17.33
C LEU A 373 -0.09 17.42 16.98
N PRO A 374 0.03 18.47 17.80
CA PRO A 374 1.06 19.50 17.59
C PRO A 374 2.46 18.92 17.86
N PRO A 375 3.53 19.40 17.19
CA PRO A 375 3.55 20.50 16.22
C PRO A 375 3.31 20.05 14.76
N LEU A 376 3.37 18.75 14.47
CA LEU A 376 3.44 18.24 13.08
C LEU A 376 2.07 17.95 12.45
N GLY A 377 1.02 17.76 13.24
CA GLY A 377 -0.29 17.30 12.75
C GLY A 377 -0.86 18.15 11.61
N SER A 378 -0.86 19.48 11.78
CA SER A 378 -1.36 20.40 10.75
C SER A 378 -0.49 20.44 9.48
N LEU A 379 0.82 20.32 9.63
CA LEU A 379 1.76 20.27 8.51
C LEU A 379 1.60 18.97 7.70
N ILE A 380 1.48 17.84 8.39
CA ILE A 380 1.28 16.52 7.76
C ILE A 380 -0.07 16.49 7.03
N GLU A 381 -1.15 16.96 7.67
CA GLU A 381 -2.46 17.03 7.05
C GLU A 381 -2.43 17.90 5.78
N LEU A 382 -1.78 19.07 5.84
CA LEU A 382 -1.66 19.98 4.70
C LEU A 382 -0.88 19.34 3.54
N GLN A 383 0.25 18.68 3.82
CA GLN A 383 1.05 18.06 2.78
C GLN A 383 0.35 16.85 2.16
N LEU A 384 -0.24 15.96 2.96
CA LEU A 384 -0.96 14.80 2.44
C LEU A 384 -2.18 15.18 1.59
N ARG A 385 -2.92 16.23 1.99
CA ARG A 385 -4.02 16.77 1.16
C ARG A 385 -3.53 17.24 -0.22
N ARG A 386 -2.33 17.82 -0.30
CA ARG A 386 -1.72 18.27 -1.57
C ARG A 386 -1.34 17.11 -2.50
N PHE A 387 -1.11 15.91 -1.98
CA PHE A 387 -0.82 14.71 -2.78
C PHE A 387 -2.04 13.83 -3.06
N ALA A 388 -3.12 13.98 -2.30
CA ALA A 388 -4.33 13.16 -2.41
C ALA A 388 -5.39 13.74 -3.35
N MET A 389 -5.42 15.07 -3.54
CA MET A 389 -6.42 15.71 -4.41
C MET A 389 -5.80 16.11 -5.75
N PRO A 390 -6.31 15.63 -6.90
CA PRO A 390 -6.07 16.31 -8.16
C PRO A 390 -6.63 17.72 -8.06
N GLU A 391 -5.92 18.69 -8.63
CA GLU A 391 -6.36 20.09 -8.71
C GLU A 391 -7.70 20.19 -9.45
N THR A 392 -8.80 20.05 -8.71
CA THR A 392 -10.13 20.49 -9.15
C THR A 392 -10.73 21.36 -8.07
N ILE A 393 -9.99 22.39 -7.65
CA ILE A 393 -10.57 23.65 -7.17
C ILE A 393 -9.64 24.78 -7.64
N VAL A 394 -9.74 25.14 -8.91
CA VAL A 394 -9.58 26.54 -9.30
C VAL A 394 -11.00 27.11 -9.23
N GLY A 395 -11.18 28.10 -8.35
CA GLY A 395 -12.48 28.68 -7.96
C GLY A 395 -13.20 29.45 -9.07
N PRO A 396 -14.12 30.39 -8.74
CA PRO A 396 -14.36 31.05 -7.45
C PRO A 396 -15.50 30.45 -6.60
#